data_AF-A0A4Y9ETT4-F1
#
_entry.id   AF-A0A4Y9ETT4-F1
#
_cell.length_a   1.000
_cell.length_b   1.000
_cell.length_c   1.000
_cell.angle_alpha   90.00
_cell.angle_beta   90.00
_cell.angle_gamma   90.00
#
_symmetry.space_group_name_H-M   'P 1'
#
loop_
_entity.id
_entity.type
_entity.pdbx_description
1 polymer ?
#
loop_
_entity_poly.entity_id
_entity_poly.type
_entity_poly.pdbx_seq_one_letter_code
_entity_poly.pdbx_strand_id
1 'polypeptide(L)'
;MLAAAAAVPLAVAATGAAPAVRVNGPRLETTLEQLSTFGRPPGTGFEGGVNRTAYSDADIAGRAYVMGLMRDAGLNPVIDPAGNIIGRRAGTKSGLKPIIIGSHIDSVRAGGNFDGDLGSMGALEVLRTLDDHGLKTRHPVEMAIWSNEEGGTCGSTAFAGKTAPGALDNTYYGITLRDGLKRIGGDPDRLAEAARAPGSIHTYLELHIEQGGILAKAGIPIGVVDGIVAIDRYDVEIKGFANHAGTTPMAGRHNALIAASQLVLAVDTVVKTEPGRQVGTVGQLAVFPNAPNVIPGRVTLTVELRDLSEAKVAALGQAVQARAREIATATGTEIVFHPTEQVRAALANPAVQAKIEAAAKQLGLAYMHLPSGAGHDAQLLAFLGPMGMIFVPSVAGISHSPKELTAWSDCANGANVLLQTLLAVDAG
;
A
#
# COMPACT_ATOMS: atom_id res chain seq x y z
N MET A 1 2.13 43.70 -59.04
CA MET A 1 2.10 42.23 -59.10
C MET A 1 2.53 41.70 -57.74
N LEU A 2 1.56 41.48 -56.85
CA LEU A 2 1.79 40.95 -55.50
C LEU A 2 1.46 39.45 -55.49
N ALA A 3 2.39 38.67 -54.92
CA ALA A 3 2.39 37.22 -54.89
C ALA A 3 1.23 36.66 -54.04
N ALA A 4 0.52 35.68 -54.59
CA ALA A 4 -0.47 34.88 -53.88
C ALA A 4 0.23 33.76 -53.08
N ALA A 5 0.09 33.79 -51.76
CA ALA A 5 0.55 32.73 -50.88
C ALA A 5 -0.40 31.51 -50.99
N ALA A 6 0.16 30.35 -51.34
CA ALA A 6 -0.56 29.09 -51.36
C ALA A 6 -0.73 28.56 -49.92
N ALA A 7 -1.98 28.37 -49.51
CA ALA A 7 -2.31 27.70 -48.25
C ALA A 7 -2.06 26.20 -48.39
N VAL A 8 -1.17 25.66 -47.56
CA VAL A 8 -0.98 24.22 -47.40
C VAL A 8 -2.05 23.72 -46.42
N PRO A 9 -2.90 22.73 -46.77
CA PRO A 9 -3.84 22.18 -45.82
C PRO A 9 -3.06 21.31 -44.82
N LEU A 10 -3.21 21.59 -43.52
CA LEU A 10 -2.82 20.64 -42.47
C LEU A 10 -3.71 19.41 -42.59
N ALA A 11 -3.16 18.31 -43.08
CA ALA A 11 -3.78 17.01 -42.99
C ALA A 11 -3.78 16.57 -41.52
N VAL A 12 -4.94 16.63 -40.87
CA VAL A 12 -5.18 15.93 -39.60
C VAL A 12 -5.21 14.45 -39.93
N ALA A 13 -4.12 13.74 -39.60
CA ALA A 13 -4.10 12.29 -39.63
C ALA A 13 -5.00 11.79 -38.49
N ALA A 14 -6.24 11.42 -38.83
CA ALA A 14 -7.09 10.64 -37.95
C ALA A 14 -6.49 9.23 -37.85
N THR A 15 -5.73 8.96 -36.79
CA THR A 15 -5.30 7.61 -36.44
C THR A 15 -6.51 6.84 -35.90
N GLY A 16 -7.24 6.20 -36.82
CA GLY A 16 -8.38 5.34 -36.50
C GLY A 16 -7.97 4.04 -35.81
N ALA A 17 -7.46 4.13 -34.58
CA ALA A 17 -7.44 3.00 -33.67
C ALA A 17 -8.88 2.75 -33.19
N ALA A 18 -9.32 1.49 -33.19
CA ALA A 18 -10.59 1.13 -32.57
C ALA A 18 -10.59 1.61 -31.10
N PRO A 19 -11.71 2.13 -30.58
CA PRO A 19 -11.77 2.63 -29.21
C PRO A 19 -11.36 1.52 -28.23
N ALA A 20 -10.50 1.86 -27.28
CA ALA A 20 -10.06 0.94 -26.25
C ALA A 20 -11.28 0.41 -25.46
N VAL A 21 -11.30 -0.89 -25.17
CA VAL A 21 -12.32 -1.48 -24.29
C VAL A 21 -12.23 -0.84 -22.91
N ARG A 22 -13.38 -0.52 -22.32
CA ARG A 22 -13.46 0.17 -21.03
C ARG A 22 -14.29 -0.61 -20.03
N VAL A 23 -13.92 -0.48 -18.76
CA VAL A 23 -14.67 -1.03 -17.64
C VAL A 23 -16.04 -0.35 -17.48
N ASN A 24 -16.99 -1.03 -16.85
CA ASN A 24 -18.26 -0.43 -16.47
C ASN A 24 -18.13 0.30 -15.12
N GLY A 25 -17.82 1.60 -15.17
CA GLY A 25 -17.67 2.45 -13.98
C GLY A 25 -18.86 2.42 -13.03
N PRO A 26 -20.11 2.61 -13.49
CA PRO A 26 -21.30 2.51 -12.64
C PRO A 26 -21.46 1.14 -11.94
N ARG A 27 -21.07 0.04 -12.60
CA ARG A 27 -21.09 -1.30 -11.98
C ARG A 27 -20.02 -1.44 -10.90
N LEU A 28 -18.83 -0.87 -11.11
CA LEU A 28 -17.77 -0.80 -10.09
C LEU A 28 -18.21 0.00 -8.87
N GLU A 29 -18.78 1.19 -9.08
CA GLU A 29 -19.34 2.04 -8.02
C GLU A 29 -20.39 1.28 -7.20
N THR A 30 -21.37 0.67 -7.87
CA THR A 30 -22.40 -0.16 -7.20
C THR A 30 -21.77 -1.29 -6.39
N THR A 31 -20.74 -1.95 -6.93
CA THR A 31 -20.07 -3.08 -6.27
C THR A 31 -19.33 -2.62 -5.01
N LEU A 32 -18.63 -1.48 -5.06
CA LEU A 32 -17.94 -0.87 -3.92
C LEU A 32 -18.94 -0.41 -2.85
N GLU A 33 -20.03 0.25 -3.24
CA GLU A 33 -21.08 0.65 -2.31
C GLU A 33 -21.70 -0.55 -1.60
N GLN A 34 -21.94 -1.65 -2.31
CA GLN A 34 -22.45 -2.89 -1.72
C GLN A 34 -21.44 -3.54 -0.77
N LEU A 35 -20.16 -3.64 -1.15
CA LEU A 35 -19.11 -4.16 -0.28
C LEU A 35 -18.99 -3.34 1.01
N SER A 36 -19.07 -2.01 0.92
CA SER A 36 -18.97 -1.13 2.09
C SER A 36 -20.06 -1.36 3.14
N THR A 37 -21.16 -2.05 2.82
CA THR A 37 -22.21 -2.39 3.80
C THR A 37 -21.71 -3.40 4.86
N PHE A 38 -20.71 -4.23 4.52
CA PHE A 38 -20.11 -5.18 5.43
C PHE A 38 -19.05 -4.48 6.28
N GLY A 39 -19.39 -4.17 7.53
CA GLY A 39 -18.53 -3.41 8.46
C GLY A 39 -18.88 -1.94 8.57
N ARG A 40 -19.90 -1.45 7.85
CA ARG A 40 -20.40 -0.07 8.00
C ARG A 40 -20.92 0.17 9.42
N PRO A 41 -20.55 1.29 10.07
CA PRO A 41 -21.17 1.67 11.33
C PRO A 41 -22.71 1.75 11.24
N PRO A 42 -23.46 1.26 12.23
CA PRO A 42 -24.92 1.37 12.22
C PRO A 42 -25.39 2.83 12.12
N GLY A 43 -26.35 3.09 11.23
CA GLY A 43 -26.95 4.42 11.07
C GLY A 43 -26.17 5.40 10.20
N THR A 44 -25.07 4.98 9.55
CA THR A 44 -24.32 5.81 8.61
C THR A 44 -24.55 5.40 7.16
N GLY A 45 -24.28 6.32 6.21
CA GLY A 45 -24.18 6.02 4.79
C GLY A 45 -22.77 5.55 4.40
N PHE A 46 -22.47 5.59 3.11
CA PHE A 46 -21.15 5.25 2.56
C PHE A 46 -20.06 6.12 3.22
N GLU A 47 -20.33 7.40 3.48
CA GLU A 47 -19.43 8.34 4.15
C GLU A 47 -19.04 7.96 5.60
N GLY A 48 -19.72 6.98 6.20
CA GLY A 48 -19.38 6.46 7.53
C GLY A 48 -18.14 5.57 7.56
N GLY A 49 -17.59 5.22 6.40
CA GLY A 49 -16.45 4.31 6.28
C GLY A 49 -16.80 2.89 6.74
N VAL A 50 -15.76 2.14 7.11
CA VAL A 50 -15.89 0.72 7.41
C VAL A 50 -15.02 0.27 8.59
N ASN A 51 -15.52 -0.72 9.31
CA ASN A 51 -14.81 -1.48 10.34
C ASN A 51 -14.85 -2.96 9.94
N ARG A 52 -14.11 -3.31 8.89
CA ARG A 52 -13.98 -4.68 8.40
C ARG A 52 -12.58 -5.21 8.71
N THR A 53 -12.18 -5.13 9.97
CA THR A 53 -10.87 -5.64 10.42
C THR A 53 -10.77 -7.14 10.18
N ALA A 54 -9.58 -7.62 9.83
CA ALA A 54 -9.33 -9.03 9.55
C ALA A 54 -9.91 -9.96 10.63
N TYR A 55 -10.51 -11.06 10.18
CA TYR A 55 -11.11 -12.12 10.99
C TYR A 55 -12.38 -11.72 11.77
N SER A 56 -12.85 -10.48 11.65
CA SER A 56 -14.13 -10.06 12.23
C SER A 56 -15.31 -10.71 11.52
N ASP A 57 -16.50 -10.66 12.14
CA ASP A 57 -17.74 -11.10 11.47
C ASP A 57 -18.04 -10.27 10.20
N ALA A 58 -17.66 -8.99 10.21
CA ALA A 58 -17.75 -8.14 9.02
C ALA A 58 -16.83 -8.61 7.90
N ASP A 59 -15.59 -9.02 8.22
CA ASP A 59 -14.65 -9.59 7.25
C ASP A 59 -15.21 -10.87 6.65
N ILE A 60 -15.65 -11.82 7.48
CA ILE A 60 -16.27 -13.08 7.02
C ILE A 60 -17.46 -12.82 6.09
N ALA A 61 -18.34 -11.88 6.43
CA ALA A 61 -19.49 -11.54 5.61
C ALA A 61 -19.08 -10.88 4.29
N GLY A 62 -18.12 -9.94 4.31
CA GLY A 62 -17.58 -9.30 3.11
C GLY A 62 -16.89 -10.29 2.18
N ARG A 63 -16.10 -11.21 2.73
CA ARG A 63 -15.47 -12.32 2.01
C ARG A 63 -16.50 -13.22 1.34
N ALA A 64 -17.55 -13.61 2.06
CA ALA A 64 -18.62 -14.43 1.51
C ALA A 64 -19.34 -13.72 0.34
N TYR A 65 -19.59 -12.41 0.49
CA TYR A 65 -20.15 -11.57 -0.56
C TYR A 65 -19.26 -11.51 -1.81
N VAL A 66 -17.96 -11.20 -1.63
CA VAL A 66 -17.00 -11.13 -2.75
C VAL A 66 -16.84 -12.49 -3.44
N MET A 67 -16.79 -13.59 -2.69
CA MET A 67 -16.79 -14.94 -3.28
C MET A 67 -18.06 -15.21 -4.10
N GLY A 68 -19.22 -14.70 -3.67
CA GLY A 68 -20.45 -14.73 -4.46
C GLY A 68 -20.27 -14.03 -5.81
N LEU A 69 -19.79 -12.78 -5.79
CA LEU A 69 -19.53 -12.01 -7.00
C LEU A 69 -18.52 -12.69 -7.94
N MET A 70 -17.49 -13.32 -7.38
CA MET A 70 -16.49 -14.08 -8.14
C MET A 70 -17.10 -15.34 -8.79
N ARG A 71 -18.04 -16.02 -8.11
CA ARG A 71 -18.78 -17.15 -8.70
C ARG A 71 -19.69 -16.68 -9.84
N ASP A 72 -20.38 -15.57 -9.65
CA ASP A 72 -21.24 -14.98 -10.69
C ASP A 72 -20.42 -14.56 -11.93
N ALA A 73 -19.16 -14.17 -11.73
CA ALA A 73 -18.19 -13.92 -12.79
C ALA A 73 -17.49 -15.19 -13.32
N GLY A 74 -17.90 -16.39 -12.90
CA GLY A 74 -17.38 -17.67 -13.40
C GLY A 74 -15.97 -18.04 -12.91
N LEU A 75 -15.45 -17.40 -11.85
CA LEU A 75 -14.06 -17.59 -11.38
C LEU A 75 -13.85 -18.78 -10.43
N ASN A 76 -14.93 -19.39 -9.92
CA ASN A 76 -14.90 -20.52 -8.98
C ASN A 76 -13.87 -20.33 -7.84
N PRO A 77 -14.05 -19.31 -6.98
CA PRO A 77 -13.06 -18.94 -5.96
C PRO A 77 -12.82 -20.07 -4.95
N VAL A 78 -11.55 -20.25 -4.58
CA VAL A 78 -11.09 -21.14 -3.51
C VAL A 78 -10.42 -20.35 -2.40
N ILE A 79 -10.47 -20.86 -1.18
CA ILE A 79 -9.70 -20.34 -0.05
C ILE A 79 -8.46 -21.22 0.12
N ASP A 80 -7.27 -20.62 0.10
CA ASP A 80 -6.02 -21.33 0.34
C ASP A 80 -5.76 -21.50 1.86
N PRO A 81 -4.73 -22.28 2.27
CA PRO A 81 -4.41 -22.45 3.70
C PRO A 81 -4.05 -21.15 4.44
N ALA A 82 -3.57 -20.13 3.73
CA ALA A 82 -3.30 -18.81 4.28
C ALA A 82 -4.55 -17.92 4.34
N GLY A 83 -5.72 -18.44 3.98
CA GLY A 83 -6.94 -17.67 3.96
C GLY A 83 -7.01 -16.68 2.80
N ASN A 84 -6.21 -16.79 1.75
CA ASN A 84 -6.40 -15.97 0.55
C ASN A 84 -7.58 -16.51 -0.27
N ILE A 85 -8.36 -15.63 -0.90
CA ILE A 85 -9.39 -16.04 -1.86
C ILE A 85 -8.82 -15.90 -3.27
N ILE A 86 -8.73 -17.00 -4.01
CA ILE A 86 -8.17 -17.02 -5.36
C ILE A 86 -9.23 -17.53 -6.34
N GLY A 87 -9.55 -16.72 -7.36
CA GLY A 87 -10.41 -17.10 -8.48
C GLY A 87 -9.62 -17.14 -9.78
N ARG A 88 -9.76 -18.20 -10.56
CA ARG A 88 -8.93 -18.41 -11.76
C ARG A 88 -9.75 -18.42 -13.03
N ARG A 89 -9.42 -17.51 -13.95
CA ARG A 89 -9.90 -17.48 -15.32
C ARG A 89 -8.91 -18.18 -16.24
N ALA A 90 -9.38 -19.14 -17.02
CA ALA A 90 -8.53 -19.92 -17.93
C ALA A 90 -7.97 -19.07 -19.08
N GLY A 91 -6.69 -19.27 -19.38
CA GLY A 91 -6.03 -18.73 -20.57
C GLY A 91 -6.20 -19.63 -21.79
N THR A 92 -5.98 -19.07 -22.98
CA THR A 92 -6.06 -19.81 -24.25
C THR A 92 -4.79 -20.61 -24.58
N LYS A 93 -3.68 -20.35 -23.89
CA LYS A 93 -2.41 -21.06 -24.08
C LYS A 93 -2.07 -21.88 -22.83
N SER A 94 -1.93 -23.19 -23.03
CA SER A 94 -1.50 -24.10 -21.97
C SER A 94 -0.05 -23.82 -21.55
N GLY A 95 0.26 -24.03 -20.27
CA GLY A 95 1.61 -23.90 -19.71
C GLY A 95 2.09 -22.47 -19.42
N LEU A 96 1.32 -21.44 -19.77
CA LEU A 96 1.66 -20.07 -19.40
C LEU A 96 1.39 -19.79 -17.91
N LYS A 97 2.30 -19.04 -17.29
CA LYS A 97 2.19 -18.62 -15.89
C LYS A 97 1.04 -17.60 -15.73
N PRO A 98 0.36 -17.56 -14.56
CA PRO A 98 -0.75 -16.65 -14.38
C PRO A 98 -0.31 -15.19 -14.29
N ILE A 99 -1.14 -14.30 -14.79
CA ILE A 99 -1.16 -12.89 -14.39
C ILE A 99 -2.06 -12.81 -13.15
N ILE A 100 -1.56 -12.28 -12.05
CA ILE A 100 -2.35 -12.09 -10.84
C ILE A 100 -2.77 -10.62 -10.74
N ILE A 101 -4.05 -10.38 -10.46
CA ILE A 101 -4.62 -9.07 -10.16
C ILE A 101 -5.38 -9.14 -8.84
N GLY A 102 -5.33 -8.10 -8.03
CA GLY A 102 -6.01 -8.12 -6.75
C GLY A 102 -5.48 -7.10 -5.76
N SER A 103 -6.01 -7.17 -4.55
CA SER A 103 -5.60 -6.42 -3.36
C SER A 103 -6.24 -7.10 -2.14
N HIS A 104 -6.59 -6.35 -1.10
CA HIS A 104 -7.29 -6.81 0.09
C HIS A 104 -8.73 -6.29 0.17
N ILE A 105 -9.48 -6.78 1.14
CA ILE A 105 -10.79 -6.20 1.53
C ILE A 105 -10.92 -5.99 3.04
N ASP A 106 -9.96 -6.43 3.85
CA ASP A 106 -9.95 -6.04 5.26
C ASP A 106 -9.52 -4.58 5.41
N SER A 107 -9.95 -3.93 6.49
CA SER A 107 -9.68 -2.52 6.77
C SER A 107 -9.06 -2.34 8.15
N VAL A 108 -8.41 -1.19 8.40
CA VAL A 108 -8.25 -0.70 9.77
C VAL A 108 -9.59 -0.43 10.46
N ARG A 109 -9.55 -0.20 11.79
CA ARG A 109 -10.69 0.36 12.53
C ARG A 109 -10.97 1.78 12.05
N ALA A 110 -12.24 2.08 11.79
CA ALA A 110 -12.70 3.34 11.21
C ALA A 110 -11.95 3.68 9.90
N GLY A 111 -11.78 2.69 9.03
CA GLY A 111 -11.16 2.86 7.71
C GLY A 111 -12.11 3.49 6.68
N GLY A 112 -11.57 3.73 5.50
CA GLY A 112 -12.32 4.16 4.32
C GLY A 112 -12.90 3.01 3.51
N ASN A 113 -13.60 3.32 2.42
CA ASN A 113 -14.23 2.30 1.56
C ASN A 113 -13.46 2.05 0.25
N PHE A 114 -12.23 2.57 0.13
CA PHE A 114 -11.46 2.48 -1.11
C PHE A 114 -10.12 1.76 -0.92
N ASP A 115 -9.50 1.91 0.24
CA ASP A 115 -8.30 1.17 0.65
C ASP A 115 -8.51 -0.34 0.53
N GLY A 116 -7.67 -1.00 -0.28
CA GLY A 116 -7.83 -2.40 -0.74
C GLY A 116 -9.03 -2.65 -1.65
N ASP A 117 -10.23 -2.22 -1.23
CA ASP A 117 -11.52 -2.46 -1.87
C ASP A 117 -11.53 -2.05 -3.34
N LEU A 118 -10.92 -0.89 -3.67
CA LEU A 118 -10.82 -0.43 -5.05
C LEU A 118 -10.00 -1.38 -5.92
N GLY A 119 -8.88 -1.88 -5.42
CA GLY A 119 -8.04 -2.84 -6.13
C GLY A 119 -8.74 -4.16 -6.37
N SER A 120 -9.37 -4.67 -5.32
CA SER A 120 -10.13 -5.91 -5.33
C SER A 120 -11.34 -5.86 -6.26
N MET A 121 -12.20 -4.85 -6.12
CA MET A 121 -13.40 -4.72 -6.95
C MET A 121 -13.07 -4.23 -8.37
N GLY A 122 -12.00 -3.45 -8.53
CA GLY A 122 -11.45 -3.09 -9.84
C GLY A 122 -10.97 -4.33 -10.60
N ALA A 123 -10.27 -5.25 -9.96
CA ALA A 123 -9.85 -6.52 -10.56
C ALA A 123 -11.04 -7.37 -11.02
N LEU A 124 -12.08 -7.48 -10.20
CA LEU A 124 -13.33 -8.16 -10.57
C LEU A 124 -13.99 -7.49 -11.78
N GLU A 125 -14.07 -6.17 -11.79
CA GLU A 125 -14.69 -5.42 -12.90
C GLU A 125 -13.90 -5.58 -14.21
N VAL A 126 -12.56 -5.63 -14.14
CA VAL A 126 -11.71 -5.96 -15.29
C VAL A 126 -12.10 -7.32 -15.87
N LEU A 127 -12.24 -8.35 -15.01
CA LEU A 127 -12.60 -9.70 -15.46
C LEU A 127 -14.01 -9.77 -16.06
N ARG A 128 -15.00 -9.12 -15.42
CA ARG A 128 -16.35 -8.99 -15.96
C ARG A 128 -16.35 -8.30 -17.32
N THR A 129 -15.56 -7.23 -17.47
CA THR A 129 -15.45 -6.50 -18.74
C THR A 129 -14.85 -7.35 -19.85
N LEU A 130 -13.84 -8.19 -19.55
CA LEU A 130 -13.31 -9.14 -20.52
C LEU A 130 -14.39 -10.12 -20.99
N ASP A 131 -15.22 -10.62 -20.08
CA ASP A 131 -16.30 -11.56 -20.43
C ASP A 131 -17.45 -10.89 -21.18
N ASP A 132 -17.87 -9.68 -20.79
CA ASP A 132 -18.88 -8.88 -21.49
C ASP A 132 -18.51 -8.62 -22.96
N HIS A 133 -17.21 -8.50 -23.24
CA HIS A 133 -16.68 -8.27 -24.60
C HIS A 133 -16.17 -9.55 -25.27
N GLY A 134 -16.34 -10.73 -24.66
CA GLY A 134 -15.87 -12.01 -25.20
C GLY A 134 -14.35 -12.12 -25.37
N LEU A 135 -13.57 -11.27 -24.69
CA LEU A 135 -12.11 -11.21 -24.81
C LEU A 135 -11.43 -12.33 -24.03
N LYS A 136 -10.64 -13.17 -24.70
CA LYS A 136 -9.84 -14.22 -24.06
C LYS A 136 -8.38 -13.82 -23.95
N THR A 137 -7.75 -14.12 -22.82
CA THR A 137 -6.32 -13.89 -22.58
C THR A 137 -5.50 -15.11 -22.99
N ARG A 138 -4.23 -14.92 -23.32
CA ARG A 138 -3.27 -16.01 -23.55
C ARG A 138 -2.93 -16.70 -22.24
N HIS A 139 -2.53 -15.91 -21.25
CA HIS A 139 -2.22 -16.34 -19.90
C HIS A 139 -3.50 -16.58 -19.11
N PRO A 140 -3.49 -17.53 -18.17
CA PRO A 140 -4.52 -17.57 -17.13
C PRO A 140 -4.46 -16.28 -16.30
N VAL A 141 -5.61 -15.79 -15.87
CA VAL A 141 -5.68 -14.64 -14.96
C VAL A 141 -6.23 -15.11 -13.63
N GLU A 142 -5.53 -14.79 -12.54
CA GLU A 142 -5.99 -15.07 -11.19
C GLU A 142 -6.36 -13.76 -10.50
N MET A 143 -7.60 -13.69 -9.99
CA MET A 143 -8.00 -12.66 -9.05
C MET A 143 -7.67 -13.14 -7.64
N ALA A 144 -6.98 -12.32 -6.86
CA ALA A 144 -6.67 -12.60 -5.46
C ALA A 144 -7.31 -11.56 -4.54
N ILE A 145 -7.84 -12.04 -3.41
CA ILE A 145 -8.12 -11.23 -2.22
C ILE A 145 -7.20 -11.72 -1.11
N TRP A 146 -6.23 -10.89 -0.75
CA TRP A 146 -5.26 -11.21 0.29
C TRP A 146 -5.88 -11.03 1.67
N SER A 147 -5.54 -11.91 2.61
CA SER A 147 -6.06 -11.82 3.98
C SER A 147 -5.15 -11.01 4.90
N ASN A 148 -5.75 -10.12 5.69
CA ASN A 148 -5.10 -9.37 6.77
C ASN A 148 -3.90 -8.57 6.25
N GLU A 149 -4.15 -7.76 5.23
CA GLU A 149 -3.18 -6.80 4.68
C GLU A 149 -2.87 -5.74 5.74
N GLU A 150 -3.92 -5.13 6.29
CA GLU A 150 -3.84 -3.99 7.21
C GLU A 150 -3.20 -4.37 8.55
N GLY A 151 -3.30 -5.64 8.92
CA GLY A 151 -2.62 -6.19 10.10
C GLY A 151 -1.16 -6.57 9.85
N GLY A 152 -0.69 -6.63 8.61
CA GLY A 152 0.69 -6.95 8.27
C GLY A 152 0.85 -7.95 7.12
N THR A 153 0.01 -7.87 6.07
CA THR A 153 0.17 -8.63 4.82
C THR A 153 0.24 -10.15 5.01
N CYS A 154 -0.52 -10.71 5.97
CA CYS A 154 -0.32 -12.09 6.40
C CYS A 154 -0.55 -13.11 5.26
N GLY A 155 -1.60 -12.90 4.48
CA GLY A 155 -1.99 -13.76 3.38
C GLY A 155 -0.96 -13.80 2.24
N SER A 156 -0.54 -12.62 1.76
CA SER A 156 0.49 -12.50 0.72
C SER A 156 1.88 -12.91 1.22
N THR A 157 2.18 -12.71 2.51
CA THR A 157 3.42 -13.18 3.15
C THR A 157 3.51 -14.71 3.11
N ALA A 158 2.44 -15.41 3.46
CA ALA A 158 2.39 -16.87 3.37
C ALA A 158 2.44 -17.33 1.90
N PHE A 159 1.72 -16.65 1.01
CA PHE A 159 1.72 -16.95 -0.42
C PHE A 159 3.11 -16.79 -1.06
N ALA A 160 3.92 -15.84 -0.59
CA ALA A 160 5.31 -15.64 -1.02
C ALA A 160 6.32 -16.55 -0.29
N GLY A 161 5.87 -17.41 0.63
CA GLY A 161 6.73 -18.29 1.42
C GLY A 161 7.63 -17.52 2.40
N LYS A 162 7.16 -16.39 2.93
CA LYS A 162 7.92 -15.47 3.79
C LYS A 162 7.42 -15.43 5.23
N THR A 163 6.51 -16.32 5.63
CA THR A 163 6.04 -16.41 7.01
C THR A 163 7.20 -16.69 7.96
N ALA A 164 7.41 -15.79 8.93
CA ALA A 164 8.44 -15.94 9.94
C ALA A 164 8.09 -17.07 10.94
N PRO A 165 9.10 -17.73 11.54
CA PRO A 165 8.86 -18.63 12.67
C PRO A 165 8.08 -17.93 13.79
N GLY A 166 7.08 -18.61 14.36
CA GLY A 166 6.24 -18.05 15.44
C GLY A 166 5.15 -17.07 14.98
N ALA A 167 5.08 -16.70 13.69
CA ALA A 167 4.10 -15.73 13.20
C ALA A 167 2.64 -16.15 13.45
N LEU A 168 2.36 -17.45 13.54
CA LEU A 168 1.02 -17.97 13.86
C LEU A 168 0.51 -17.56 15.24
N ASP A 169 1.40 -17.22 16.17
CA ASP A 169 1.06 -16.81 17.54
C ASP A 169 0.92 -15.28 17.66
N ASN A 170 1.27 -14.53 16.60
CA ASN A 170 1.05 -13.09 16.55
C ASN A 170 -0.46 -12.79 16.65
N THR A 171 -0.80 -11.75 17.41
CA THR A 171 -2.18 -11.35 17.65
C THR A 171 -2.52 -10.09 16.85
N TYR A 172 -3.58 -10.18 16.05
CA TYR A 172 -4.11 -9.11 15.22
C TYR A 172 -5.55 -8.83 15.67
N TYR A 173 -5.85 -7.58 16.01
CA TYR A 173 -7.19 -7.17 16.46
C TYR A 173 -7.79 -8.02 17.62
N GLY A 174 -6.93 -8.65 18.45
CA GLY A 174 -7.34 -9.47 19.59
C GLY A 174 -7.51 -10.97 19.30
N ILE A 175 -7.18 -11.43 18.09
CA ILE A 175 -7.17 -12.86 17.74
C ILE A 175 -5.79 -13.27 17.20
N THR A 176 -5.34 -14.49 17.50
CA THR A 176 -4.08 -15.02 16.95
C THR A 176 -4.22 -15.24 15.44
N LEU A 177 -3.14 -15.15 14.67
CA LEU A 177 -3.15 -15.50 13.25
C LEU A 177 -3.66 -16.94 13.05
N ARG A 178 -3.22 -17.88 13.89
CA ARG A 178 -3.69 -19.27 13.87
C ARG A 178 -5.22 -19.39 13.92
N ASP A 179 -5.85 -18.72 14.88
CA ASP A 179 -7.30 -18.82 15.06
C ASP A 179 -8.04 -17.99 14.03
N GLY A 180 -7.47 -16.85 13.61
CA GLY A 180 -7.97 -16.01 12.53
C GLY A 180 -8.07 -16.78 11.22
N LEU A 181 -7.00 -17.49 10.82
CA LEU A 181 -6.99 -18.32 9.61
C LEU A 181 -8.11 -19.36 9.62
N LYS A 182 -8.26 -20.11 10.72
CA LYS A 182 -9.35 -21.09 10.87
C LYS A 182 -10.72 -20.44 10.69
N ARG A 183 -10.91 -19.25 11.24
CA ARG A 183 -12.19 -18.52 11.19
C ARG A 183 -12.57 -18.10 9.77
N ILE A 184 -11.60 -17.80 8.92
CA ILE A 184 -11.82 -17.39 7.52
C ILE A 184 -11.70 -18.55 6.51
N GLY A 185 -11.62 -19.79 7.00
CA GLY A 185 -11.57 -21.01 6.18
C GLY A 185 -10.17 -21.41 5.70
N GLY A 186 -9.12 -20.78 6.21
CA GLY A 186 -7.73 -21.21 6.04
C GLY A 186 -7.36 -22.36 6.98
N ASP A 187 -6.14 -22.85 6.82
CA ASP A 187 -5.60 -23.99 7.56
C ASP A 187 -4.17 -23.70 8.03
N PRO A 188 -3.97 -23.29 9.30
CA PRO A 188 -2.65 -22.92 9.81
C PRO A 188 -1.67 -24.11 9.88
N ASP A 189 -2.16 -25.34 9.92
CA ASP A 189 -1.31 -26.54 9.97
C ASP A 189 -0.79 -26.91 8.56
N ARG A 190 -1.44 -26.38 7.51
CA ARG A 190 -1.07 -26.53 6.10
C ARG A 190 -0.58 -25.21 5.49
N LEU A 191 -0.22 -24.22 6.31
CA LEU A 191 0.14 -22.87 5.84
C LEU A 191 1.23 -22.88 4.76
N ALA A 192 2.21 -23.77 4.87
CA ALA A 192 3.30 -23.91 3.92
C ALA A 192 2.82 -24.28 2.49
N GLU A 193 1.65 -24.91 2.35
CA GLU A 193 1.06 -25.27 1.06
C GLU A 193 0.50 -24.06 0.30
N ALA A 194 0.28 -22.92 0.97
CA ALA A 194 -0.11 -21.67 0.30
C ALA A 194 1.07 -21.05 -0.49
N ALA A 195 2.31 -21.40 -0.14
CA ALA A 195 3.50 -20.78 -0.71
C ALA A 195 3.69 -21.13 -2.19
N ARG A 196 4.02 -20.11 -2.99
CA ARG A 196 4.43 -20.27 -4.39
C ARG A 196 5.92 -20.02 -4.57
N ALA A 197 6.50 -20.70 -5.55
CA ALA A 197 7.92 -20.55 -5.87
C ALA A 197 8.23 -19.20 -6.55
N PRO A 198 9.43 -18.62 -6.34
CA PRO A 198 9.91 -17.51 -7.14
C PRO A 198 9.85 -17.81 -8.64
N GLY A 199 9.39 -16.84 -9.44
CA GLY A 199 9.18 -17.00 -10.86
C GLY A 199 7.94 -17.81 -11.24
N SER A 200 7.02 -18.10 -10.32
CA SER A 200 5.80 -18.88 -10.60
C SER A 200 4.67 -18.06 -11.26
N ILE A 201 4.76 -16.73 -11.25
CA ILE A 201 3.79 -15.83 -11.88
C ILE A 201 4.40 -15.14 -13.11
N HIS A 202 3.56 -14.73 -14.06
CA HIS A 202 3.98 -13.89 -15.18
C HIS A 202 4.13 -12.44 -14.73
N THR A 203 3.13 -11.91 -14.02
CA THR A 203 3.10 -10.55 -13.48
C THR A 203 2.06 -10.45 -12.38
N TYR A 204 2.29 -9.60 -11.37
CA TYR A 204 1.28 -9.12 -10.44
C TYR A 204 0.96 -7.65 -10.73
N LEU A 205 -0.32 -7.30 -10.80
CA LEU A 205 -0.79 -5.92 -10.93
C LEU A 205 -1.78 -5.57 -9.82
N GLU A 206 -1.55 -4.47 -9.14
CA GLU A 206 -2.42 -3.97 -8.08
C GLU A 206 -2.84 -2.53 -8.37
N LEU A 207 -4.16 -2.31 -8.40
CA LEU A 207 -4.74 -0.97 -8.40
C LEU A 207 -4.97 -0.57 -6.94
N HIS A 208 -4.61 0.64 -6.57
CA HIS A 208 -4.80 1.12 -5.22
C HIS A 208 -5.05 2.63 -5.20
N ILE A 209 -5.61 3.15 -4.13
CA ILE A 209 -5.58 4.59 -3.86
C ILE A 209 -4.16 4.99 -3.44
N GLU A 210 -3.75 6.23 -3.71
CA GLU A 210 -2.42 6.72 -3.35
C GLU A 210 -2.18 6.71 -1.83
N GLN A 211 -3.23 6.94 -1.04
CA GLN A 211 -3.22 7.23 0.40
C GLN A 211 -2.49 8.53 0.76
N GLY A 212 -1.63 9.05 -0.13
CA GLY A 212 -1.05 10.38 -0.12
C GLY A 212 -1.84 11.41 -0.94
N GLY A 213 -1.39 12.66 -0.90
CA GLY A 213 -2.05 13.79 -1.56
C GLY A 213 -1.34 14.31 -2.82
N ILE A 214 -0.34 13.61 -3.36
CA ILE A 214 0.51 14.08 -4.47
C ILE A 214 -0.31 14.17 -5.76
N LEU A 215 -1.00 13.09 -6.14
CA LEU A 215 -1.81 13.02 -7.35
C LEU A 215 -2.97 14.02 -7.29
N ALA A 216 -3.69 14.05 -6.16
CA ALA A 216 -4.81 14.97 -5.95
C ALA A 216 -4.36 16.44 -6.03
N LYS A 217 -3.24 16.79 -5.38
CA LYS A 217 -2.68 18.16 -5.43
C LYS A 217 -2.19 18.54 -6.82
N ALA A 218 -1.67 17.58 -7.58
CA ALA A 218 -1.19 17.80 -8.94
C ALA A 218 -2.31 17.79 -9.99
N GLY A 219 -3.52 17.34 -9.64
CA GLY A 219 -4.60 17.13 -10.61
C GLY A 219 -4.29 16.02 -11.62
N ILE A 220 -3.51 15.01 -11.23
CA ILE A 220 -3.07 13.91 -12.09
C ILE A 220 -3.84 12.64 -11.70
N PRO A 221 -4.62 12.02 -12.61
CA PRO A 221 -5.51 10.91 -12.25
C PRO A 221 -4.82 9.55 -12.09
N ILE A 222 -3.58 9.39 -12.57
CA ILE A 222 -2.89 8.09 -12.56
C ILE A 222 -1.46 8.23 -12.02
N GLY A 223 -1.15 7.44 -11.01
CA GLY A 223 0.20 7.21 -10.51
C GLY A 223 0.79 5.92 -11.07
N VAL A 224 1.95 6.00 -11.69
CA VAL A 224 2.77 4.84 -12.05
C VAL A 224 3.74 4.61 -10.90
N VAL A 225 3.49 3.58 -10.11
CA VAL A 225 4.25 3.37 -8.88
C VAL A 225 5.67 2.90 -9.19
N ASP A 226 6.67 3.55 -8.59
CA ASP A 226 8.10 3.22 -8.74
C ASP A 226 8.51 1.98 -7.92
N GLY A 227 7.78 1.76 -6.83
CA GLY A 227 7.99 0.68 -5.89
C GLY A 227 7.45 1.06 -4.53
N ILE A 228 7.56 0.13 -3.60
CA ILE A 228 7.26 0.33 -2.19
C ILE A 228 8.58 0.61 -1.47
N VAL A 229 8.59 1.67 -0.67
CA VAL A 229 9.79 2.16 0.04
C VAL A 229 10.35 1.13 1.02
N ALA A 230 11.67 1.16 1.21
CA ALA A 230 12.31 0.54 2.36
C ALA A 230 11.96 1.31 3.64
N ILE A 231 12.00 0.62 4.78
CA ILE A 231 11.74 1.20 6.10
C ILE A 231 12.83 0.75 7.06
N ASP A 232 13.45 1.70 7.75
CA ASP A 232 14.19 1.43 8.98
C ASP A 232 13.45 2.11 10.15
N ARG A 233 13.13 1.34 11.18
CA ARG A 233 12.52 1.82 12.42
C ARG A 233 13.42 1.55 13.61
N TYR A 234 13.49 2.52 14.51
CA TYR A 234 14.26 2.46 15.74
C TYR A 234 13.40 2.87 16.92
N ASP A 235 13.49 2.11 18.01
CA ASP A 235 13.14 2.59 19.35
C ASP A 235 14.38 3.27 19.94
N VAL A 236 14.22 4.50 20.38
CA VAL A 236 15.31 5.30 20.93
C VAL A 236 15.07 5.53 22.41
N GLU A 237 16.02 5.12 23.25
CA GLU A 237 16.03 5.41 24.68
C GLU A 237 16.99 6.55 24.98
N ILE A 238 16.51 7.56 25.68
CA ILE A 238 17.29 8.72 26.13
C ILE A 238 17.29 8.72 27.66
N LYS A 239 18.47 8.58 28.27
CA LYS A 239 18.66 8.63 29.72
C LYS A 239 19.35 9.92 30.13
N GLY A 240 18.70 10.63 31.03
CA GLY A 240 19.25 11.78 31.74
C GLY A 240 19.22 11.51 33.24
N PHE A 241 18.90 12.55 34.02
CA PHE A 241 18.80 12.42 35.47
C PHE A 241 17.60 13.20 35.99
N ALA A 242 16.65 12.48 36.60
CA ALA A 242 15.47 13.11 37.17
C ALA A 242 15.83 13.88 38.43
N ASN A 243 15.43 15.15 38.50
CA ASN A 243 15.66 15.98 39.68
C ASN A 243 14.65 17.14 39.76
N HIS A 244 14.60 17.84 40.88
CA HIS A 244 13.64 18.90 41.11
C HIS A 244 13.89 20.12 40.19
N ALA A 245 12.85 20.56 39.48
CA ALA A 245 12.96 21.57 38.42
C ALA A 245 13.27 22.99 38.95
N GLY A 246 12.97 23.29 40.21
CA GLY A 246 13.23 24.61 40.80
C GLY A 246 14.59 24.74 41.49
N THR A 247 15.16 23.63 41.96
CA THR A 247 16.37 23.66 42.83
C THR A 247 17.62 23.17 42.12
N THR A 248 17.48 22.45 41.00
CA THR A 248 18.63 22.01 40.21
C THR A 248 19.10 23.15 39.29
N PRO A 249 20.32 23.71 39.47
CA PRO A 249 20.84 24.77 38.62
C PRO A 249 20.96 24.30 37.16
N MET A 250 20.80 25.21 36.19
CA MET A 250 20.77 24.84 34.76
C MET A 250 22.02 24.10 34.29
N ALA A 251 23.21 24.50 34.76
CA ALA A 251 24.48 23.88 34.37
C ALA A 251 24.66 22.42 34.85
N GLY A 252 23.88 21.99 35.86
CA GLY A 252 23.94 20.63 36.40
C GLY A 252 22.82 19.71 35.92
N ARG A 253 22.08 20.08 34.87
CA ARG A 253 20.93 19.31 34.38
C ARG A 253 21.34 18.34 33.28
N HIS A 254 20.86 17.11 33.41
CA HIS A 254 20.88 16.09 32.37
C HIS A 254 19.44 15.82 31.92
N ASN A 255 18.85 16.77 31.16
CA ASN A 255 17.42 16.75 30.86
C ASN A 255 17.12 15.91 29.62
N ALA A 256 16.56 14.71 29.80
CA ALA A 256 16.25 13.79 28.72
C ALA A 256 15.25 14.35 27.70
N LEU A 257 14.29 15.18 28.12
CA LEU A 257 13.31 15.78 27.23
C LEU A 257 13.91 16.87 26.33
N ILE A 258 14.89 17.62 26.82
CA ILE A 258 15.60 18.59 25.98
C ILE A 258 16.43 17.87 24.91
N ALA A 259 17.12 16.78 25.28
CA ALA A 259 17.83 15.95 24.32
C ALA A 259 16.88 15.32 23.29
N ALA A 260 15.72 14.81 23.72
CA ALA A 260 14.68 14.29 22.83
C ALA A 260 14.17 15.35 21.84
N SER A 261 13.84 16.55 22.31
CA SER A 261 13.38 17.64 21.44
C SER A 261 14.43 18.05 20.40
N GLN A 262 15.71 18.07 20.78
CA GLN A 262 16.79 18.31 19.83
C GLN A 262 16.92 17.19 18.81
N LEU A 263 16.74 15.93 19.23
CA LEU A 263 16.78 14.78 18.32
C LEU A 263 15.62 14.81 17.32
N VAL A 264 14.40 15.16 17.76
CA VAL A 264 13.23 15.34 16.88
C VAL A 264 13.54 16.36 15.77
N LEU A 265 14.10 17.52 16.13
CA LEU A 265 14.48 18.55 15.16
C LEU A 265 15.64 18.10 14.26
N ALA A 266 16.57 17.31 14.79
CA ALA A 266 17.67 16.76 14.01
C ALA A 266 17.18 15.77 12.94
N VAL A 267 16.22 14.90 13.27
CA VAL A 267 15.58 14.00 12.30
C VAL A 267 14.95 14.80 11.15
N ASP A 268 14.11 15.79 11.47
CA ASP A 268 13.47 16.66 10.47
C ASP A 268 14.50 17.36 9.56
N THR A 269 15.56 17.91 10.17
CA THR A 269 16.63 18.62 9.46
C THR A 269 17.41 17.70 8.52
N VAL A 270 17.86 16.53 9.01
CA VAL A 270 18.62 15.56 8.23
C VAL A 270 17.81 15.11 7.01
N VAL A 271 16.54 14.74 7.22
CA VAL A 271 15.66 14.24 6.16
C VAL A 271 15.37 15.31 5.11
N LYS A 272 15.08 16.55 5.53
CA LYS A 272 14.77 17.66 4.60
C LYS A 272 15.96 18.18 3.82
N THR A 273 17.18 18.01 4.35
CA THR A 273 18.40 18.47 3.67
C THR A 273 18.85 17.47 2.60
N GLU A 274 18.48 16.20 2.73
CA GLU A 274 18.73 15.21 1.69
C GLU A 274 17.87 15.52 0.44
N PRO A 275 18.43 15.49 -0.78
CA PRO A 275 17.62 15.62 -1.98
C PRO A 275 16.80 14.35 -2.26
N GLY A 276 15.52 14.49 -2.57
CA GLY A 276 14.69 13.38 -3.01
C GLY A 276 13.29 13.38 -2.40
N ARG A 277 12.75 12.18 -2.18
CA ARG A 277 11.41 11.93 -1.65
C ARG A 277 11.44 11.13 -0.34
N GLN A 278 12.61 11.00 0.28
CA GLN A 278 12.75 10.35 1.57
C GLN A 278 11.85 11.03 2.60
N VAL A 279 11.36 10.24 3.54
CA VAL A 279 10.60 10.71 4.69
C VAL A 279 11.23 10.18 5.95
N GLY A 280 11.08 10.94 7.03
CA GLY A 280 11.46 10.50 8.35
C GLY A 280 10.56 11.12 9.39
N THR A 281 10.23 10.34 10.41
CA THR A 281 9.19 10.72 11.37
C THR A 281 9.53 10.23 12.77
N VAL A 282 9.33 11.11 13.74
CA VAL A 282 9.20 10.74 15.15
C VAL A 282 7.72 10.74 15.49
N GLY A 283 7.13 9.55 15.52
CA GLY A 283 5.68 9.39 15.65
C GLY A 283 5.21 9.15 17.09
N GLN A 284 6.11 8.70 17.97
CA GLN A 284 5.80 8.37 19.36
C GLN A 284 6.84 8.96 20.30
N LEU A 285 6.39 9.45 21.46
CA LEU A 285 7.25 10.03 22.48
C LEU A 285 6.62 9.82 23.86
N ALA A 286 7.36 9.19 24.77
CA ALA A 286 6.94 8.95 26.15
C ALA A 286 8.00 9.51 27.13
N VAL A 287 7.56 10.41 28.01
CA VAL A 287 8.42 11.10 28.97
C VAL A 287 8.28 10.45 30.35
N PHE A 288 9.37 10.38 31.12
CA PHE A 288 9.35 9.87 32.50
C PHE A 288 10.18 10.77 33.45
N PRO A 289 9.65 11.14 34.64
CA PRO A 289 8.37 10.74 35.22
C PRO A 289 7.14 11.55 34.74
N ASN A 290 7.31 12.45 33.76
CA ASN A 290 6.25 13.28 33.17
C ASN A 290 5.50 14.15 34.20
N ALA A 291 6.24 14.80 35.10
CA ALA A 291 5.70 15.72 36.10
C ALA A 291 6.17 17.16 35.84
N PRO A 292 5.32 18.19 36.02
CA PRO A 292 5.63 19.57 35.62
C PRO A 292 6.79 20.20 36.40
N ASN A 293 7.08 19.71 37.62
CA ASN A 293 8.13 20.21 38.50
C ASN A 293 9.34 19.27 38.60
N VAL A 294 9.48 18.31 37.69
CA VAL A 294 10.59 17.35 37.66
C VAL A 294 11.29 17.42 36.30
N ILE A 295 12.61 17.56 36.32
CA ILE A 295 13.46 17.39 35.14
C ILE A 295 13.29 15.95 34.65
N PRO A 296 12.91 15.69 33.39
CA PRO A 296 12.77 14.32 32.90
C PRO A 296 14.11 13.56 32.90
N GLY A 297 14.11 12.40 33.56
CA GLY A 297 15.28 11.52 33.63
C GLY A 297 15.31 10.46 32.53
N ARG A 298 14.19 10.21 31.85
CA ARG A 298 14.13 9.27 30.73
C ARG A 298 13.08 9.70 29.71
N VAL A 299 13.39 9.51 28.44
CA VAL A 299 12.43 9.60 27.33
C VAL A 299 12.63 8.40 26.42
N THR A 300 11.54 7.80 25.94
CA THR A 300 11.58 6.85 24.83
C THR A 300 10.81 7.43 23.65
N LEU A 301 11.35 7.30 22.44
CA LEU A 301 10.70 7.77 21.22
C LEU A 301 10.97 6.81 20.05
N THR A 302 10.21 6.94 18.98
CA THR A 302 10.47 6.20 17.73
C THR A 302 11.13 7.09 16.69
N VAL A 303 12.03 6.53 15.89
CA VAL A 303 12.52 7.15 14.65
C VAL A 303 12.25 6.18 13.52
N GLU A 304 11.53 6.62 12.50
CA GLU A 304 11.29 5.84 11.30
C GLU A 304 11.77 6.62 10.07
N LEU A 305 12.45 5.93 9.14
CA LEU A 305 13.00 6.49 7.91
C LEU A 305 12.56 5.64 6.73
N ARG A 306 12.13 6.28 5.63
CA ARG A 306 11.69 5.59 4.42
C ARG A 306 12.24 6.24 3.15
N ASP A 307 12.64 5.41 2.18
CA ASP A 307 12.99 5.79 0.80
C ASP A 307 13.01 4.54 -0.08
N LEU A 308 12.92 4.67 -1.41
CA LEU A 308 13.11 3.53 -2.33
C LEU A 308 14.55 2.99 -2.32
N SER A 309 15.53 3.83 -1.99
CA SER A 309 16.93 3.47 -1.87
C SER A 309 17.25 3.02 -0.45
N GLU A 310 17.41 1.70 -0.26
CA GLU A 310 17.90 1.11 1.00
C GLU A 310 19.21 1.77 1.47
N ALA A 311 20.12 2.07 0.54
CA ALA A 311 21.38 2.74 0.84
C ALA A 311 21.17 4.17 1.37
N LYS A 312 20.16 4.89 0.85
CA LYS A 312 19.82 6.24 1.34
C LYS A 312 19.21 6.15 2.74
N VAL A 313 18.29 5.21 2.99
CA VAL A 313 17.72 4.98 4.33
C VAL A 313 18.82 4.72 5.35
N ALA A 314 19.76 3.83 5.03
CA ALA A 314 20.91 3.55 5.88
C ALA A 314 21.78 4.79 6.14
N ALA A 315 22.05 5.60 5.10
CA ALA A 315 22.82 6.84 5.24
C ALA A 315 22.12 7.89 6.13
N LEU A 316 20.80 8.04 5.97
CA LEU A 316 19.98 8.91 6.83
C LEU A 316 20.01 8.44 8.28
N GLY A 317 19.88 7.13 8.53
CA GLY A 317 19.99 6.54 9.86
C GLY A 317 21.34 6.84 10.52
N GLN A 318 22.43 6.68 9.77
CA GLN A 318 23.78 7.01 10.24
C GLN A 318 23.93 8.51 10.56
N ALA A 319 23.39 9.40 9.73
CA ALA A 319 23.41 10.83 9.95
C ALA A 319 22.61 11.25 11.20
N VAL A 320 21.41 10.69 11.40
CA VAL A 320 20.59 10.91 12.60
C VAL A 320 21.33 10.43 13.85
N GLN A 321 21.91 9.23 13.82
CA GLN A 321 22.69 8.70 14.96
C GLN A 321 23.95 9.54 15.24
N ALA A 322 24.57 10.13 14.23
CA ALA A 322 25.68 11.06 14.42
C ALA A 322 25.23 12.33 15.17
N ARG A 323 24.12 12.94 14.75
CA ARG A 323 23.51 14.08 15.45
C ARG A 323 23.11 13.72 16.88
N ALA A 324 22.59 12.50 17.10
CA ALA A 324 22.26 12.02 18.43
C ALA A 324 23.48 11.97 19.37
N ARG A 325 24.65 11.54 18.89
CA ARG A 325 25.89 11.53 19.69
C ARG A 325 26.34 12.94 20.09
N GLU A 326 26.21 13.90 19.19
CA GLU A 326 26.52 15.31 19.47
C GLU A 326 25.55 15.90 20.52
N ILE A 327 24.25 15.61 20.38
CA ILE A 327 23.21 16.02 21.34
C ILE A 327 23.46 15.40 22.72
N ALA A 328 23.75 14.09 22.77
CA ALA A 328 24.06 13.36 23.99
C ALA A 328 25.22 14.05 24.75
N THR A 329 26.30 14.38 24.03
CA THR A 329 27.45 15.10 24.59
C THR A 329 27.07 16.49 25.10
N ALA A 330 26.36 17.29 24.30
CA ALA A 330 26.00 18.67 24.64
C ALA A 330 25.01 18.77 25.82
N THR A 331 24.18 17.74 26.02
CA THR A 331 23.16 17.70 27.07
C THR A 331 23.57 16.85 28.27
N GLY A 332 24.74 16.21 28.20
CA GLY A 332 25.19 15.23 29.20
C GLY A 332 24.23 14.05 29.37
N THR A 333 23.54 13.64 28.32
CA THR A 333 22.62 12.50 28.34
C THR A 333 23.20 11.29 27.61
N GLU A 334 22.59 10.12 27.79
CA GLU A 334 22.84 8.92 26.99
C GLU A 334 21.70 8.75 26.00
N ILE A 335 22.00 8.45 24.73
CA ILE A 335 21.01 8.19 23.68
C ILE A 335 21.37 6.87 22.99
N VAL A 336 20.46 5.90 23.02
CA VAL A 336 20.66 4.55 22.46
C VAL A 336 19.55 4.25 21.45
N PHE A 337 19.94 3.76 20.27
CA PHE A 337 19.02 3.34 19.22
C PHE A 337 18.94 1.82 19.22
N HIS A 338 17.72 1.29 19.21
CA HIS A 338 17.40 -0.12 19.08
C HIS A 338 16.63 -0.34 17.77
N PRO A 339 17.22 -0.99 16.75
CA PRO A 339 16.48 -1.34 15.54
C PRO A 339 15.30 -2.24 15.89
N THR A 340 14.11 -1.88 15.43
CA THR A 340 12.88 -2.65 15.67
C THR A 340 12.30 -3.25 14.40
N GLU A 341 12.53 -2.61 13.26
CA GLU A 341 12.02 -3.06 11.98
C GLU A 341 12.97 -2.64 10.85
N GLN A 342 13.22 -3.56 9.92
CA GLN A 342 13.96 -3.28 8.68
C GLN A 342 13.25 -3.98 7.52
N VAL A 343 12.63 -3.19 6.65
CA VAL A 343 11.91 -3.65 5.47
C VAL A 343 12.67 -3.22 4.24
N ARG A 344 12.87 -4.17 3.32
CA ARG A 344 13.53 -3.92 2.04
C ARG A 344 12.56 -3.27 1.06
N ALA A 345 13.08 -2.43 0.16
CA ALA A 345 12.27 -1.85 -0.89
C ALA A 345 11.79 -2.94 -1.87
N ALA A 346 10.54 -2.83 -2.32
CA ALA A 346 10.00 -3.68 -3.37
C ALA A 346 9.79 -2.85 -4.64
N LEU A 347 10.78 -2.87 -5.53
CA LEU A 347 10.76 -2.07 -6.76
C LEU A 347 9.75 -2.63 -7.76
N ALA A 348 8.99 -1.73 -8.41
CA ALA A 348 8.17 -2.09 -9.54
C ALA A 348 9.05 -2.51 -10.73
N ASN A 349 8.54 -3.42 -11.56
CA ASN A 349 9.27 -3.87 -12.74
C ASN A 349 9.18 -2.80 -13.86
N PRO A 350 10.31 -2.31 -14.41
CA PRO A 350 10.30 -1.23 -15.40
C PRO A 350 9.49 -1.55 -16.67
N ALA A 351 9.46 -2.82 -17.10
CA ALA A 351 8.67 -3.22 -18.27
C ALA A 351 7.16 -3.22 -17.97
N VAL A 352 6.76 -3.47 -16.72
CA VAL A 352 5.37 -3.35 -16.28
C VAL A 352 4.98 -1.88 -16.15
N GLN A 353 5.84 -1.04 -15.56
CA GLN A 353 5.62 0.41 -15.48
C GLN A 353 5.40 1.01 -16.88
N ALA A 354 6.24 0.68 -17.86
CA ALA A 354 6.09 1.15 -19.23
C ALA A 354 4.74 0.74 -19.87
N LYS A 355 4.19 -0.42 -19.49
CA LYS A 355 2.85 -0.85 -19.93
C LYS A 355 1.74 -0.04 -19.26
N ILE A 356 1.88 0.30 -17.99
CA ILE A 356 0.97 1.20 -17.27
C ILE A 356 0.98 2.60 -17.91
N GLU A 357 2.17 3.13 -18.23
CA GLU A 357 2.31 4.41 -18.92
C GLU A 357 1.64 4.39 -20.29
N ALA A 358 1.86 3.32 -21.06
CA ALA A 358 1.25 3.16 -22.38
C ALA A 358 -0.29 3.07 -22.27
N ALA A 359 -0.80 2.35 -21.28
CA ALA A 359 -2.23 2.27 -20.98
C ALA A 359 -2.82 3.65 -20.63
N ALA A 360 -2.17 4.42 -19.76
CA ALA A 360 -2.61 5.78 -19.42
C ALA A 360 -2.63 6.69 -20.66
N LYS A 361 -1.57 6.67 -21.48
CA LYS A 361 -1.48 7.43 -22.74
C LYS A 361 -2.58 7.04 -23.72
N GLN A 362 -2.82 5.74 -23.92
CA GLN A 362 -3.87 5.23 -24.81
C GLN A 362 -5.27 5.69 -24.37
N LEU A 363 -5.50 5.84 -23.07
CA LEU A 363 -6.76 6.30 -22.50
C LEU A 363 -6.89 7.83 -22.47
N GLY A 364 -5.84 8.57 -22.84
CA GLY A 364 -5.80 10.03 -22.79
C GLY A 364 -5.65 10.60 -21.37
N LEU A 365 -5.13 9.81 -20.42
CA LEU A 365 -4.98 10.18 -19.03
C LEU A 365 -3.57 10.72 -18.75
N ALA A 366 -3.49 11.85 -18.05
CA ALA A 366 -2.23 12.31 -17.47
C ALA A 366 -1.77 11.32 -16.40
N TYR A 367 -0.46 11.14 -16.28
CA TYR A 367 0.14 10.27 -15.28
C TYR A 367 1.44 10.86 -14.74
N MET A 368 1.88 10.37 -13.57
CA MET A 368 3.21 10.66 -13.05
C MET A 368 3.79 9.47 -12.28
N HIS A 369 5.12 9.46 -12.14
CA HIS A 369 5.83 8.51 -11.30
C HIS A 369 5.90 8.97 -9.84
N LEU A 370 5.74 8.02 -8.93
CA LEU A 370 5.83 8.24 -7.49
C LEU A 370 6.09 6.91 -6.75
N PRO A 371 6.79 6.93 -5.60
CA PRO A 371 6.85 5.77 -4.71
C PRO A 371 5.51 5.56 -3.99
N SER A 372 5.23 4.32 -3.60
CA SER A 372 4.31 4.08 -2.49
C SER A 372 5.05 4.26 -1.17
N GLY A 373 4.54 5.14 -0.32
CA GLY A 373 5.03 5.33 1.04
C GLY A 373 4.50 4.28 2.02
N ALA A 374 3.42 3.58 1.67
CA ALA A 374 2.77 2.56 2.49
C ALA A 374 3.17 1.14 2.03
N GLY A 375 3.04 0.18 2.95
CA GLY A 375 3.14 -1.23 2.59
C GLY A 375 1.90 -1.67 1.82
N HIS A 376 2.06 -2.67 0.96
CA HIS A 376 0.95 -3.35 0.27
C HIS A 376 1.33 -4.80 0.02
N ASP A 377 0.37 -5.66 -0.26
CA ASP A 377 0.63 -7.06 -0.66
C ASP A 377 1.61 -7.15 -1.83
N ALA A 378 1.58 -6.20 -2.77
CA ALA A 378 2.53 -6.09 -3.89
C ALA A 378 4.01 -6.27 -3.49
N GLN A 379 4.41 -5.84 -2.29
CA GLN A 379 5.79 -5.99 -1.84
C GLN A 379 6.20 -7.46 -1.68
N LEU A 380 5.26 -8.34 -1.31
CA LEU A 380 5.47 -9.77 -1.23
C LEU A 380 5.43 -10.42 -2.60
N LEU A 381 4.52 -9.98 -3.48
CA LEU A 381 4.40 -10.53 -4.83
C LEU A 381 5.61 -10.21 -5.71
N ALA A 382 6.37 -9.16 -5.39
CA ALA A 382 7.66 -8.86 -6.02
C ALA A 382 8.71 -9.98 -5.84
N PHE A 383 8.58 -10.86 -4.83
CA PHE A 383 9.44 -12.05 -4.69
C PHE A 383 9.07 -13.17 -5.68
N LEU A 384 7.84 -13.14 -6.23
CA LEU A 384 7.30 -14.21 -7.06
C LEU A 384 7.42 -13.92 -8.57
N GLY A 385 7.49 -12.65 -8.97
CA GLY A 385 7.67 -12.25 -10.36
C GLY A 385 7.58 -10.74 -10.55
N PRO A 386 7.53 -10.28 -11.82
CA PRO A 386 7.33 -8.87 -12.14
C PRO A 386 6.09 -8.30 -11.43
N MET A 387 6.24 -7.15 -10.80
CA MET A 387 5.17 -6.45 -10.07
C MET A 387 4.99 -5.04 -10.65
N GLY A 388 3.75 -4.56 -10.72
CA GLY A 388 3.45 -3.16 -10.94
C GLY A 388 2.22 -2.72 -10.14
N MET A 389 2.20 -1.46 -9.73
CA MET A 389 1.04 -0.87 -9.09
C MET A 389 0.57 0.39 -9.82
N ILE A 390 -0.73 0.61 -9.76
CA ILE A 390 -1.42 1.76 -10.34
C ILE A 390 -2.07 2.51 -9.19
N PHE A 391 -1.71 3.78 -9.02
CA PHE A 391 -2.35 4.65 -8.04
C PHE A 391 -3.41 5.55 -8.66
N VAL A 392 -4.46 5.82 -7.90
CA VAL A 392 -5.45 6.88 -8.17
C VAL A 392 -5.46 7.90 -7.02
N PRO A 393 -5.93 9.13 -7.24
CA PRO A 393 -5.88 10.19 -6.22
C PRO A 393 -6.68 9.85 -4.97
N SER A 394 -6.11 10.16 -3.81
CA SER A 394 -6.85 10.29 -2.54
C SER A 394 -7.12 11.77 -2.26
N VAL A 395 -8.40 12.15 -2.13
CA VAL A 395 -8.80 13.54 -1.87
C VAL A 395 -8.17 14.02 -0.57
N ALA A 396 -7.45 15.15 -0.63
CA ALA A 396 -6.66 15.72 0.47
C ALA A 396 -5.58 14.78 1.07
N GLY A 397 -5.27 13.66 0.40
CA GLY A 397 -4.34 12.66 0.92
C GLY A 397 -4.80 12.01 2.23
N ILE A 398 -6.11 11.84 2.39
CA ILE A 398 -6.70 11.19 3.56
C ILE A 398 -6.91 9.71 3.25
N SER A 399 -6.43 8.84 4.13
CA SER A 399 -6.69 7.40 4.14
C SER A 399 -6.71 6.88 5.59
N HIS A 400 -7.05 5.61 5.82
CA HIS A 400 -7.24 5.01 7.16
C HIS A 400 -8.22 5.81 8.01
N SER A 401 -9.28 6.32 7.37
CA SER A 401 -10.24 7.26 7.95
C SER A 401 -11.57 7.16 7.22
N PRO A 402 -12.72 7.38 7.89
CA PRO A 402 -14.02 7.41 7.21
C PRO A 402 -14.14 8.54 6.19
N LYS A 403 -13.25 9.54 6.27
CA LYS A 403 -13.18 10.67 5.34
C LYS A 403 -12.34 10.38 4.09
N GLU A 404 -11.78 9.17 3.97
CA GLU A 404 -11.13 8.72 2.74
C GLU A 404 -12.10 8.83 1.57
N LEU A 405 -11.62 9.42 0.49
CA LEU A 405 -12.41 9.65 -0.69
C LEU A 405 -11.54 9.62 -1.94
N THR A 406 -11.99 8.87 -2.92
CA THR A 406 -11.52 8.94 -4.32
C THR A 406 -12.73 9.18 -5.20
N ALA A 407 -12.62 10.06 -6.19
CA ALA A 407 -13.74 10.33 -7.09
C ALA A 407 -14.08 9.08 -7.91
N TRP A 408 -15.37 8.83 -8.19
CA TRP A 408 -15.79 7.67 -8.98
C TRP A 408 -15.18 7.65 -10.38
N SER A 409 -14.98 8.83 -10.98
CA SER A 409 -14.24 8.94 -12.25
C SER A 409 -12.81 8.44 -12.15
N ASP A 410 -12.14 8.69 -11.03
CA ASP A 410 -10.77 8.24 -10.81
C ASP A 410 -10.71 6.74 -10.51
N CYS A 411 -11.68 6.20 -9.77
CA CYS A 411 -11.85 4.76 -9.61
C CYS A 411 -11.98 4.06 -10.97
N ALA A 412 -12.84 4.60 -11.85
CA ALA A 412 -13.01 4.09 -13.21
C ALA A 412 -11.76 4.28 -14.07
N ASN A 413 -11.03 5.39 -13.94
CA ASN A 413 -9.76 5.62 -14.63
C ASN A 413 -8.71 4.58 -14.24
N GLY A 414 -8.53 4.34 -12.94
CA GLY A 414 -7.61 3.31 -12.42
C GLY A 414 -7.95 1.92 -12.92
N ALA A 415 -9.23 1.53 -12.86
CA ALA A 415 -9.69 0.23 -13.36
C ALA A 415 -9.51 0.08 -14.89
N ASN A 416 -9.70 1.16 -15.66
CA ASN A 416 -9.41 1.17 -17.09
C ASN A 416 -7.91 1.01 -17.37
N VAL A 417 -7.04 1.67 -16.61
CA VAL A 417 -5.59 1.50 -16.75
C VAL A 417 -5.19 0.06 -16.38
N LEU A 418 -5.77 -0.53 -15.34
CA LEU A 418 -5.56 -1.93 -14.97
C LEU A 418 -5.97 -2.88 -16.10
N LEU A 419 -7.15 -2.70 -16.71
CA LEU A 419 -7.62 -3.47 -17.87
C LEU A 419 -6.63 -3.41 -19.04
N GLN A 420 -6.24 -2.21 -19.46
CA GLN A 420 -5.34 -2.03 -20.60
C GLN A 420 -3.93 -2.56 -20.30
N THR A 421 -3.45 -2.38 -19.06
CA THR A 421 -2.16 -2.94 -18.61
C THR A 421 -2.18 -4.46 -18.65
N LEU A 422 -3.25 -5.10 -18.15
CA LEU A 422 -3.41 -6.55 -18.19
C LEU A 422 -3.37 -7.08 -19.63
N LEU A 423 -4.09 -6.43 -20.56
CA LEU A 423 -4.08 -6.82 -21.98
C LEU A 423 -2.69 -6.67 -22.60
N ALA A 424 -1.96 -5.60 -22.25
CA ALA A 424 -0.60 -5.36 -22.73
C ALA A 424 0.42 -6.34 -22.14
N VAL A 425 0.25 -6.76 -20.88
CA VAL A 425 1.06 -7.79 -20.22
C VAL A 425 0.78 -9.17 -20.81
N ASP A 426 -0.48 -9.47 -21.12
CA ASP A 426 -0.88 -10.75 -21.71
C ASP A 426 -0.34 -10.96 -23.15
N ALA A 427 -0.22 -9.86 -23.90
CA ALA A 427 0.26 -9.89 -25.27
C ALA A 427 1.78 -10.13 -25.40
N GLY A 428 2.56 -9.70 -24.40
CA GLY A 428 4.02 -9.89 -24.33
C GLY A 428 4.37 -11.24 -23.75
#